data_AF-A0A0N4XA79-F1
#
_entry.id   AF-A0A0N4XA79-F1
#
_cell.length_a   1.000
_cell.length_b   1.000
_cell.length_c   1.000
_cell.angle_alpha   90.00
_cell.angle_beta   90.00
_cell.angle_gamma   90.00
#
_symmetry.space_group_name_H-M   'P 1'
#
loop_
_entity.id
_entity.type
_entity.pdbx_description
1 polymer ?
#
loop_
_entity_poly.entity_id
_entity_poly.type
_entity_poly.pdbx_seq_one_letter_code
_entity_poly.pdbx_strand_id
1 'polypeptide(L)'
;LAHRDFGHFYGSSYIAAPDGSRTPGLSRTKDGVLIAEIDLNLCRQTKDSWGFRMTNRLDLYAKSFEKAAHPDYQPDIRKEC
;
A
#
# COMPACT_ATOMS: atom_id res chain seq x y z
N LEU A 1 0.96 -23.95 29.87
CA LEU A 1 -0.27 -23.20 29.50
C LEU A 1 -0.32 -23.11 27.98
N ALA A 2 -0.94 -24.10 27.34
CA ALA A 2 -1.16 -24.10 25.90
C ALA A 2 -2.57 -23.58 25.65
N HIS A 3 -2.69 -22.42 24.98
CA HIS A 3 -3.98 -21.94 24.48
C HIS A 3 -4.15 -22.49 23.06
N ARG A 4 -5.38 -22.92 22.73
CA ARG A 4 -5.74 -23.50 21.42
C ARG A 4 -6.42 -22.49 20.49
N ASP A 5 -6.63 -21.27 20.98
CA ASP A 5 -7.36 -20.25 20.25
C ASP A 5 -6.41 -19.54 19.27
N PHE A 6 -6.67 -19.77 17.99
CA PHE A 6 -6.04 -19.00 16.92
C PHE A 6 -6.61 -17.57 17.00
N GLY A 7 -5.73 -16.56 17.05
CA GLY A 7 -6.06 -15.20 17.47
C GLY A 7 -7.28 -14.53 16.81
N HIS A 8 -7.74 -13.43 17.40
CA HIS A 8 -8.93 -12.72 16.92
C HIS A 8 -8.73 -12.09 15.55
N PHE A 9 -9.56 -12.48 14.58
CA PHE A 9 -9.67 -11.82 13.29
C PHE A 9 -10.57 -10.59 13.39
N TYR A 10 -10.22 -9.52 12.66
CA TYR A 10 -10.83 -8.21 12.85
C TYR A 10 -11.64 -7.70 11.66
N GLY A 11 -11.92 -8.55 10.65
CA GLY A 11 -12.74 -8.19 9.49
C GLY A 11 -12.34 -6.83 8.89
N SER A 12 -13.30 -5.89 8.83
CA SER A 12 -13.05 -4.50 8.37
C SER A 12 -12.59 -4.37 6.92
N SER A 13 -12.98 -5.31 6.06
CA SER A 13 -12.78 -5.23 4.61
C SER A 13 -13.39 -3.96 4.02
N TYR A 14 -12.72 -3.33 3.07
CA TYR A 14 -13.13 -2.09 2.41
C TYR A 14 -12.54 -1.99 1.01
N ILE A 15 -12.99 -1.01 0.22
CA ILE A 15 -12.45 -0.69 -1.12
C ILE A 15 -11.90 0.74 -1.10
N ALA A 16 -10.72 0.95 -1.68
CA ALA A 16 -10.10 2.26 -1.83
C ALA A 16 -10.01 2.64 -3.32
N ALA A 17 -10.33 3.89 -3.63
CA ALA A 17 -10.27 4.46 -4.96
C ALA A 17 -8.94 5.22 -5.18
N PRO A 18 -8.51 5.38 -6.45
CA PRO A 18 -7.21 6.01 -6.76
C PRO A 18 -7.17 7.50 -6.39
N ASP A 19 -8.31 8.18 -6.30
CA ASP A 19 -8.42 9.59 -5.89
C ASP A 19 -8.23 9.83 -4.38
N GLY A 20 -8.01 8.75 -3.61
CA GLY A 20 -7.83 8.79 -2.16
C GLY A 20 -9.12 8.57 -1.36
N SER A 21 -10.27 8.45 -2.02
CA SER A 21 -11.53 8.10 -1.35
C SER A 21 -11.59 6.59 -1.02
N ARG A 22 -12.47 6.21 -0.09
CA ARG A 22 -12.66 4.80 0.31
C ARG A 22 -14.04 4.53 0.89
N THR A 23 -14.48 3.28 0.83
CA THR A 23 -15.69 2.83 1.50
C THR A 23 -15.48 2.73 3.01
N PRO A 24 -16.57 2.78 3.80
CA PRO A 24 -16.57 2.28 5.17
C PRO A 24 -16.12 0.82 5.22
N GLY A 25 -15.54 0.40 6.35
CA GLY A 25 -15.17 -0.98 6.58
C GLY A 25 -16.37 -1.86 6.96
N LEU A 26 -16.33 -3.13 6.56
CA LEU A 26 -17.27 -4.15 7.04
C LEU A 26 -17.12 -4.41 8.54
N SER A 27 -18.05 -5.20 9.09
CA SER A 27 -18.02 -5.61 10.49
C SER A 27 -16.69 -6.29 10.86
N ARG A 28 -16.29 -6.15 12.13
CA ARG A 28 -15.12 -6.83 12.68
C ARG A 28 -15.38 -8.29 13.04
N THR A 29 -16.64 -8.64 13.27
CA THR A 29 -17.03 -9.92 13.88
C THR A 29 -18.13 -10.66 13.12
N LYS A 30 -18.84 -9.98 12.21
CA LYS A 30 -19.92 -10.58 11.42
C LYS A 30 -19.46 -10.80 9.98
N ASP A 31 -19.98 -11.86 9.39
CA ASP A 31 -19.86 -12.12 7.97
C ASP A 31 -20.59 -11.04 7.17
N GLY A 32 -20.07 -10.71 5.99
CA GLY A 32 -20.65 -9.68 5.13
C GLY A 32 -20.06 -9.68 3.73
N VAL A 33 -20.82 -9.13 2.79
CA VAL A 33 -20.41 -8.95 1.40
C VAL A 33 -20.44 -7.46 1.09
N LEU A 34 -19.33 -6.92 0.58
CA LEU A 34 -19.21 -5.54 0.14
C LEU A 34 -19.30 -5.48 -1.38
N ILE A 35 -20.30 -4.77 -1.91
CA ILE A 35 -20.50 -4.54 -3.34
C ILE A 35 -20.29 -3.05 -3.60
N ALA A 36 -19.45 -2.71 -4.58
CA ALA A 36 -19.24 -1.34 -5.02
C ALA A 36 -19.18 -1.28 -6.55
N GLU A 37 -19.74 -0.22 -7.11
CA GLU A 37 -19.57 0.12 -8.52
C GLU A 37 -18.27 0.91 -8.71
N ILE A 38 -17.46 0.53 -9.69
CA ILE A 38 -16.13 1.10 -9.90
C ILE A 38 -15.98 1.49 -11.37
N ASP A 39 -15.78 2.79 -11.62
CA ASP A 39 -15.34 3.27 -12.94
C ASP A 39 -13.81 3.19 -13.06
N LEU A 40 -13.34 2.29 -13.93
CA LEU A 40 -11.91 2.09 -14.17
C LEU A 40 -11.25 3.30 -14.87
N ASN A 41 -12.01 4.20 -15.47
CA ASN A 41 -11.48 5.42 -16.08
C ASN A 41 -10.90 6.38 -15.03
N LEU A 42 -11.36 6.30 -13.78
CA LEU A 42 -10.85 7.12 -12.67
C LEU A 42 -9.33 6.92 -12.49
N CYS A 43 -8.81 5.71 -12.74
CA CYS A 43 -7.39 5.43 -12.68
C CYS A 43 -6.53 6.30 -13.61
N ARG A 44 -7.03 6.63 -14.80
CA ARG A 44 -6.32 7.51 -15.74
C ARG A 44 -6.40 8.95 -15.28
N GLN A 45 -7.59 9.42 -14.92
CA GLN A 45 -7.84 10.79 -14.44
C GLN A 45 -6.94 11.14 -13.24
N THR A 46 -6.88 10.26 -12.24
CA THR A 46 -6.01 10.46 -11.07
C THR A 46 -4.53 10.47 -11.45
N LYS A 47 -4.07 9.54 -12.29
CA LYS A 47 -2.65 9.49 -12.71
C LYS A 47 -2.23 10.77 -13.42
N ASP A 48 -3.08 11.29 -14.29
CA ASP A 48 -2.82 12.49 -15.07
C ASP A 48 -2.86 13.73 -14.17
N SER A 49 -3.81 13.81 -13.24
CA SER A 49 -3.94 14.94 -12.31
C SER A 49 -2.82 15.02 -11.27
N TRP A 50 -2.38 13.89 -10.73
CA TRP A 50 -1.36 13.87 -9.67
C TRP A 50 0.07 13.79 -10.22
N GLY A 51 0.24 13.21 -11.41
CA GLY A 51 1.55 13.09 -12.06
C GLY A 51 2.53 12.13 -11.39
N PHE A 52 2.12 11.33 -10.40
CA PHE A 52 3.00 10.41 -9.67
C PHE A 52 3.74 9.42 -10.58
N ARG A 53 3.12 8.99 -11.67
CA ARG A 53 3.77 8.10 -12.66
C ARG A 53 4.88 8.82 -13.43
N MET A 54 4.76 10.13 -13.65
CA MET A 54 5.77 10.94 -14.33
C MET A 54 6.98 11.20 -13.42
N THR A 55 6.75 11.38 -12.12
CA THR A 55 7.77 11.75 -11.14
C THR A 55 8.31 10.58 -10.30
N ASN A 56 7.99 9.34 -10.67
CA ASN A 56 8.36 8.14 -9.90
C ASN A 56 9.86 7.77 -9.95
N ARG A 57 10.63 8.29 -10.92
CA ARG A 57 12.10 8.10 -11.05
C ARG A 57 12.53 6.63 -10.93
N LEU A 58 11.87 5.72 -11.63
CA LEU A 58 12.08 4.27 -11.48
C LEU A 58 13.54 3.84 -11.65
N ASP A 59 14.28 4.42 -12.59
CA ASP A 59 15.69 4.08 -12.83
C ASP A 59 16.59 4.38 -11.63
N LEU A 60 16.30 5.45 -10.89
CA LEU A 60 17.03 5.79 -9.66
C LEU A 60 16.75 4.75 -8.59
N TYR A 61 15.47 4.46 -8.32
CA TYR A 61 15.07 3.53 -7.26
C TYR A 61 15.48 2.09 -7.57
N ALA A 62 15.47 1.67 -8.84
CA ALA A 62 15.97 0.36 -9.24
C ALA A 62 17.44 0.18 -8.85
N LYS A 63 18.30 1.16 -9.18
CA LYS A 63 19.71 1.16 -8.79
C LYS A 63 19.90 1.23 -7.28
N SER A 64 19.07 2.00 -6.58
CA SER A 64 19.10 2.09 -5.12
C SER A 64 18.75 0.76 -4.46
N PHE A 65 17.72 0.06 -4.95
CA PHE A 65 17.35 -1.26 -4.45
C PHE A 65 18.39 -2.33 -4.75
N GLU A 66 18.97 -2.31 -5.95
CA GLU A 66 20.07 -3.21 -6.32
C GLU A 66 21.27 -3.03 -5.37
N LYS A 67 21.69 -1.79 -5.13
CA LYS A 67 22.78 -1.48 -4.18
C LYS A 67 22.44 -1.94 -2.77
N ALA A 68 21.22 -1.64 -2.30
CA ALA A 68 20.78 -1.97 -0.95
C ALA A 68 20.66 -3.49 -0.70
N ALA A 69 20.42 -4.28 -1.75
CA ALA A 69 20.34 -5.73 -1.66
C ALA A 69 21.71 -6.43 -1.68
N HIS A 70 22.80 -5.72 -2.03
CA HIS A 70 24.14 -6.30 -2.10
C HIS A 70 24.66 -6.66 -0.68
N PRO A 71 25.33 -7.81 -0.48
CA PRO A 71 25.84 -8.22 0.83
C PRO A 71 26.75 -7.19 1.51
N ASP A 72 27.56 -6.48 0.71
CA ASP A 72 28.50 -5.47 1.19
C ASP A 72 27.93 -4.04 1.24
N TYR A 73 26.60 -3.88 1.22
CA TYR A 73 25.97 -2.57 1.20
C TYR A 73 26.31 -1.75 2.46
N GLN A 74 26.76 -0.51 2.25
CA GLN A 74 26.96 0.47 3.32
C GLN A 74 25.89 1.58 3.21
N PRO A 75 25.01 1.73 4.21
CA PRO A 75 24.00 2.78 4.22
C PRO A 75 24.62 4.20 4.23
N ASP A 76 24.03 5.13 3.47
CA ASP A 76 24.41 6.55 3.49
C ASP A 76 23.84 7.22 4.76
N ILE A 77 24.54 7.02 5.89
CA ILE A 77 24.22 7.62 7.19
C ILE A 77 25.18 8.79 7.43
N ARG A 78 24.62 10.00 7.50
CA ARG A 78 25.37 11.20 7.91
C ARG A 78 25.21 11.39 9.41
N LYS A 79 26.32 11.34 10.16
CA LYS A 79 26.35 11.72 11.58
C LYS A 79 26.62 13.22 11.69
N GLU A 80 26.04 13.85 12.70
CA GLU A 80 26.40 15.22 13.08
C GLU A 80 27.86 15.24 13.57
N CYS A 81 28.60 16.29 13.20
CA CYS A 81 29.98 16.52 13.64
C CYS A 81 30.03 16.96 15.10
#